data_AF-A0A285GW92-F1
#
_entry.id   AF-A0A285GW92-F1
#
_cell.length_a   1.000
_cell.length_b   1.000
_cell.length_c   1.000
_cell.angle_alpha   90.00
_cell.angle_beta   90.00
_cell.angle_gamma   90.00
#
_symmetry.space_group_name_H-M   'P 1'
#
loop_
_entity.id
_entity.type
_entity.pdbx_description
1 polymer ?
#
loop_
_entity_poly.entity_id
_entity_poly.type
_entity_poly.pdbx_seq_one_letter_code
_entity_poly.pdbx_strand_id
1 'polypeptide(L)'
;MEIKVKEISIIIILFILLILSIIVALSLGTVKIPIITGIKGGLTTIEQTIIYKIRLPRILLAALVGMALSTSGVVFQGIFKNVMADPYIIGVSSGASLGVSLAINFGLIYYWRGISSLALFAFLGGIITSFLVYSLAKTKGRIPTSTLLLSGIAVSFFLSSLVSLVMILDSGNLQKVFYWLMGSLANGSWQEVKMILPAIILGFLIVYFLADNLNILLLGEETAYYLGVEVERIKLLLLVAGSLLASMAVAVSGIIGFVGLVVPHVLRLILGPNHRILLPASALGGAILLIVTDTIARTILAPTELPVGIITALCGAPFFIYLLQKRKVKF
;
A
#
# COMPACT_ATOMS: atom_id res chain seq x y z
N MET A 1 -3.30 30.44 14.52
CA MET A 1 -1.83 30.19 14.46
C MET A 1 -1.48 28.86 15.12
N GLU A 2 -2.03 28.55 16.29
CA GLU A 2 -1.76 27.32 17.04
C GLU A 2 -2.07 26.00 16.30
N ILE A 3 -3.17 25.95 15.52
CA ILE A 3 -3.56 24.74 14.76
C ILE A 3 -2.48 24.36 13.74
N LYS A 4 -1.94 25.34 12.99
CA LYS A 4 -0.86 25.10 12.02
C LYS A 4 0.44 24.64 12.70
N VAL A 5 0.75 25.15 13.89
CA VAL A 5 1.94 24.76 14.66
C VAL A 5 1.83 23.30 15.10
N LYS A 6 0.66 22.86 15.56
CA LYS A 6 0.41 21.46 15.95
C LYS A 6 0.57 20.50 14.76
N GLU A 7 0.02 20.84 13.60
CA GLU A 7 0.08 20.01 12.39
C GLU A 7 1.51 19.83 11.89
N ILE A 8 2.29 20.92 11.81
CA ILE A 8 3.71 20.88 11.43
C ILE A 8 4.51 20.04 12.43
N SER A 9 4.25 20.21 13.73
CA SER A 9 4.94 19.45 14.79
C SER A 9 4.74 17.94 14.64
N ILE A 10 3.52 17.50 14.28
CA ILE A 10 3.23 16.08 14.08
C ILE A 10 3.96 15.52 12.86
N ILE A 11 4.04 16.28 11.76
CA ILE A 11 4.81 15.85 10.58
C ILE A 11 6.29 15.70 10.93
N ILE A 12 6.86 16.64 11.70
CA ILE A 12 8.25 16.56 12.17
C ILE A 12 8.46 15.31 13.05
N ILE A 13 7.54 15.04 13.97
CA ILE A 13 7.58 13.84 14.83
C ILE A 13 7.55 12.57 13.97
N LEU A 14 6.65 12.49 12.99
CA LEU A 14 6.57 11.34 12.07
C LEU A 14 7.86 11.19 11.27
N PHE A 15 8.47 12.28 10.81
CA PHE A 15 9.74 12.22 10.09
C PHE A 15 10.87 11.70 10.98
N ILE A 16 10.95 12.15 12.23
CA ILE A 16 11.92 11.64 13.22
C ILE A 16 11.68 10.15 13.50
N LEU A 17 10.42 9.74 13.67
CA LEU A 17 10.05 8.33 13.88
C LEU A 17 10.39 7.45 12.67
N LEU A 18 10.28 7.98 11.45
CA LEU A 18 10.71 7.28 10.24
C LEU A 18 12.23 7.06 10.23
N ILE A 19 13.01 8.08 10.57
CA ILE A 19 14.48 7.93 10.66
C ILE A 19 14.84 6.91 11.74
N LEU A 20 14.18 6.98 12.90
CA LEU A 20 14.41 6.04 14.00
C LEU A 20 14.04 4.61 13.61
N SER A 21 12.91 4.41 12.92
CA SER A 21 12.49 3.07 12.48
C SER A 21 13.47 2.48 11.47
N ILE A 22 14.03 3.29 10.56
CA ILE A 22 15.09 2.86 9.63
C ILE A 22 16.34 2.44 10.41
N ILE A 23 16.81 3.26 11.36
CA ILE A 23 18.02 2.96 12.15
C ILE A 23 17.83 1.66 12.94
N VAL A 24 16.69 1.50 13.61
CA VAL A 24 16.37 0.28 14.38
C VAL A 24 16.29 -0.92 13.44
N ALA A 25 15.62 -0.78 12.29
CA ALA A 25 15.52 -1.83 11.29
C ALA A 25 16.89 -2.21 10.67
N LEU A 26 17.86 -1.30 10.58
CA LEU A 26 19.20 -1.66 10.11
C LEU A 26 19.93 -2.57 11.09
N SER A 27 19.63 -2.46 12.39
CA SER A 27 20.27 -3.24 13.45
C SER A 27 19.63 -4.62 13.67
N LEU A 28 18.32 -4.70 13.53
CA LEU A 28 17.52 -5.90 13.81
C LEU A 28 17.39 -6.81 12.58
N GLY A 29 17.59 -8.10 12.78
CA GLY A 29 17.42 -9.16 11.79
C GLY A 29 18.07 -10.45 12.27
N THR A 30 18.18 -11.46 11.39
CA THR A 30 18.76 -12.77 11.72
C THR A 30 20.17 -12.67 12.31
N VAL A 31 20.99 -11.78 11.76
CA VAL A 31 22.30 -11.39 12.32
C VAL A 31 22.14 -10.11 13.11
N LYS A 32 22.40 -10.11 14.42
CA LYS A 32 22.35 -8.86 15.21
C LYS A 32 23.57 -8.01 14.88
N ILE A 33 23.36 -6.82 14.31
CA ILE A 33 24.44 -5.87 14.00
C ILE A 33 24.22 -4.63 14.87
N PRO A 34 25.00 -4.42 15.94
CA PRO A 34 24.84 -3.26 16.80
C PRO A 34 25.07 -1.95 16.04
N ILE A 35 24.23 -0.94 16.27
CA ILE A 35 24.36 0.36 15.59
C ILE A 35 25.71 1.02 15.91
N ILE A 36 26.19 0.83 17.14
CA ILE A 36 27.46 1.37 17.64
C ILE A 36 28.67 0.82 16.88
N THR A 37 28.64 -0.44 16.44
CA THR A 37 29.77 -1.00 15.66
C THR A 37 29.81 -0.39 14.26
N GLY A 38 28.63 -0.09 13.69
CA GLY A 38 28.47 0.70 12.47
C GLY A 38 29.07 2.10 12.56
N ILE A 39 28.67 2.87 13.58
CA ILE A 39 29.12 4.26 13.75
C ILE A 39 30.64 4.35 14.01
N LYS A 40 31.21 3.37 14.72
CA LYS A 40 32.64 3.32 15.01
C LYS A 40 33.51 2.81 13.84
N GLY A 41 32.91 2.51 12.69
CA GLY A 41 33.62 1.98 11.52
C GLY A 41 34.16 0.55 11.70
N GLY A 42 33.67 -0.18 12.70
CA GLY A 42 34.14 -1.53 13.05
C GLY A 42 33.39 -2.66 12.34
N LEU A 43 32.64 -2.36 11.27
CA LEU A 43 31.87 -3.37 10.54
C LEU A 43 32.78 -4.23 9.67
N THR A 44 32.61 -5.54 9.77
CA THR A 44 33.21 -6.50 8.85
C THR A 44 32.67 -6.31 7.42
N THR A 45 33.42 -6.79 6.42
CA THR A 45 32.99 -6.76 5.00
C THR A 45 31.66 -7.48 4.77
N ILE A 46 31.40 -8.55 5.55
CA ILE A 46 30.13 -9.30 5.53
C ILE A 46 28.99 -8.44 6.07
N GLU A 47 29.16 -7.80 7.23
CA GLU A 47 28.14 -6.93 7.82
C GLU A 47 27.81 -5.73 6.93
N GLN A 48 28.82 -5.10 6.31
CA GLN A 48 28.62 -4.02 5.34
C GLN A 48 27.79 -4.50 4.14
N THR A 49 28.07 -5.72 3.65
CA THR A 49 27.32 -6.32 2.54
C THR A 49 25.87 -6.61 2.95
N ILE A 50 25.64 -7.17 4.14
CA ILE A 50 24.29 -7.42 4.67
C ILE A 50 23.51 -6.10 4.78
N ILE A 51 24.11 -5.06 5.33
CA ILE A 51 23.46 -3.75 5.48
C ILE A 51 23.12 -3.18 4.10
N TYR A 52 24.09 -3.07 3.20
CA TYR A 52 23.93 -2.33 1.96
C TYR A 52 23.18 -3.09 0.86
N LYS A 53 23.42 -4.41 0.73
CA LYS A 53 22.84 -5.21 -0.36
C LYS A 53 21.55 -5.93 0.02
N ILE A 54 21.26 -6.10 1.33
CA ILE A 54 20.10 -6.87 1.80
C ILE A 54 19.14 -5.99 2.61
N ARG A 55 19.60 -5.37 3.71
CA ARG A 55 18.70 -4.65 4.63
C ARG A 55 18.21 -3.33 4.09
N LEU A 56 19.12 -2.49 3.64
CA LEU A 56 18.80 -1.14 3.19
C LEU A 56 17.79 -1.14 2.01
N PRO A 57 17.97 -1.92 0.94
CA PRO A 57 16.97 -1.97 -0.13
C PRO A 57 15.61 -2.48 0.36
N ARG A 58 15.56 -3.52 1.20
CA ARG A 58 14.31 -4.03 1.79
C ARG A 58 13.59 -3.00 2.66
N ILE A 59 14.32 -2.27 3.51
CA ILE A 59 13.76 -1.22 4.38
C ILE A 59 13.20 -0.07 3.55
N LEU A 60 13.94 0.37 2.52
CA LEU A 60 13.47 1.41 1.60
C LEU A 60 12.26 0.95 0.80
N LEU A 61 12.23 -0.31 0.37
CA LEU A 61 11.09 -0.91 -0.29
C LEU A 61 9.86 -0.90 0.63
N ALA A 62 10.02 -1.32 1.89
CA ALA A 62 8.96 -1.27 2.91
C ALA A 62 8.43 0.15 3.09
N ALA A 63 9.31 1.15 3.18
CA ALA A 63 8.93 2.55 3.28
C ALA A 63 8.08 3.01 2.09
N LEU A 64 8.53 2.71 0.88
CA LEU A 64 7.86 3.11 -0.36
C LEU A 64 6.51 2.42 -0.55
N VAL A 65 6.44 1.11 -0.29
CA VAL A 65 5.19 0.33 -0.34
C VAL A 65 4.20 0.86 0.70
N GLY A 66 4.65 1.12 1.93
CA GLY A 66 3.81 1.67 2.99
C GLY A 66 3.26 3.06 2.65
N MET A 67 4.11 3.92 2.08
CA MET A 67 3.72 5.23 1.55
C MET A 67 2.68 5.11 0.43
N ALA A 68 2.90 4.23 -0.54
CA ALA A 68 2.00 4.03 -1.66
C ALA A 68 0.62 3.52 -1.21
N LEU A 69 0.58 2.49 -0.36
CA LEU A 69 -0.67 1.92 0.15
C LEU A 69 -1.44 2.93 1.01
N SER A 70 -0.77 3.69 1.88
CA SER A 70 -1.42 4.70 2.72
C SER A 70 -1.93 5.89 1.90
N THR A 71 -1.17 6.35 0.91
CA THR A 71 -1.59 7.43 0.00
C THR A 71 -2.79 7.00 -0.83
N SER A 72 -2.74 5.79 -1.40
CA SER A 72 -3.87 5.18 -2.09
C SER A 72 -5.11 5.06 -1.18
N GLY A 73 -4.89 4.67 0.08
CA GLY A 73 -5.91 4.65 1.11
C GLY A 73 -6.60 5.98 1.35
N VAL A 74 -5.83 7.06 1.50
CA VAL A 74 -6.38 8.43 1.61
C VAL A 74 -7.26 8.77 0.40
N VAL A 75 -6.78 8.44 -0.81
CA VAL A 75 -7.51 8.69 -2.06
C VAL A 75 -8.85 7.98 -2.07
N PHE A 76 -8.87 6.67 -1.87
CA PHE A 76 -10.11 5.90 -1.93
C PHE A 76 -11.06 6.28 -0.80
N GLN A 77 -10.57 6.50 0.42
CA GLN A 77 -11.41 7.00 1.52
C GLN A 77 -12.03 8.39 1.21
N GLY A 78 -11.31 9.24 0.49
CA GLY A 78 -11.79 10.54 0.03
C GLY A 78 -12.86 10.43 -1.05
N ILE A 79 -12.59 9.67 -2.13
CA ILE A 79 -13.54 9.46 -3.24
C ILE A 79 -14.85 8.83 -2.73
N PHE A 80 -14.73 7.76 -1.95
CA PHE A 80 -15.91 7.05 -1.44
C PHE A 80 -16.58 7.76 -0.27
N LYS A 81 -15.99 8.85 0.26
CA LYS A 81 -16.42 9.51 1.50
C LYS A 81 -16.66 8.51 2.63
N ASN A 82 -15.85 7.44 2.65
CA ASN A 82 -16.00 6.33 3.56
C ASN A 82 -14.63 5.99 4.13
N VAL A 83 -14.48 6.17 5.45
CA VAL A 83 -13.25 5.86 6.17
C VAL A 83 -12.85 4.39 6.15
N MET A 84 -13.78 3.51 5.73
CA MET A 84 -13.57 2.06 5.63
C MET A 84 -13.19 1.62 4.21
N ALA A 85 -13.05 2.55 3.27
CA ALA A 85 -12.64 2.20 1.92
C ALA A 85 -11.17 1.76 1.91
N ASP A 86 -10.94 0.56 1.38
CA ASP A 86 -9.61 -0.01 1.18
C ASP A 86 -9.17 0.16 -0.30
N PRO A 87 -7.86 0.37 -0.56
CA PRO A 87 -7.33 0.45 -1.93
C PRO A 87 -7.67 -0.73 -2.83
N TYR A 88 -7.93 -1.90 -2.27
CA TYR A 88 -8.22 -3.11 -3.04
C TYR A 88 -9.69 -3.24 -3.47
N ILE A 89 -10.58 -2.34 -3.05
CA ILE A 89 -12.00 -2.36 -3.42
C ILE A 89 -12.21 -2.37 -4.94
N ILE A 90 -11.34 -1.71 -5.69
CA ILE A 90 -11.39 -1.64 -7.15
C ILE A 90 -10.73 -2.84 -7.86
N GLY A 91 -10.53 -3.95 -7.14
CA GLY A 91 -10.06 -5.23 -7.69
C GLY A 91 -8.57 -5.30 -7.99
N VAL A 92 -7.76 -4.31 -7.58
CA VAL A 92 -6.31 -4.30 -7.83
C VAL A 92 -5.64 -5.56 -7.28
N SER A 93 -5.98 -5.98 -6.06
CA SER A 93 -5.42 -7.19 -5.46
C SER A 93 -5.85 -8.45 -6.22
N SER A 94 -7.14 -8.64 -6.48
CA SER A 94 -7.66 -9.80 -7.22
C SER A 94 -7.11 -9.91 -8.64
N GLY A 95 -6.95 -8.78 -9.33
CA GLY A 95 -6.31 -8.72 -10.64
C GLY A 95 -4.83 -9.13 -10.59
N ALA A 96 -4.09 -8.61 -9.61
CA ALA A 96 -2.70 -8.97 -9.41
C ALA A 96 -2.54 -10.45 -9.05
N SER A 97 -3.41 -10.97 -8.18
CA SER A 97 -3.48 -12.40 -7.83
C SER A 97 -3.66 -13.29 -9.04
N LEU A 98 -4.60 -12.95 -9.94
CA LEU A 98 -4.82 -13.71 -11.15
C LEU A 98 -3.62 -13.62 -12.09
N GLY A 99 -3.08 -12.43 -12.30
CA GLY A 99 -1.90 -12.22 -13.13
C GLY A 99 -0.72 -13.09 -12.69
N VAL A 100 -0.42 -13.10 -11.38
CA VAL A 100 0.65 -13.92 -10.82
C VAL A 100 0.33 -15.41 -10.87
N SER A 101 -0.90 -15.81 -10.58
CA SER A 101 -1.29 -17.22 -10.64
C SER A 101 -1.11 -17.78 -12.05
N LEU A 102 -1.52 -17.03 -13.08
CA LEU A 102 -1.31 -17.40 -14.48
C LEU A 102 0.18 -17.42 -14.83
N ALA A 103 0.95 -16.40 -14.42
CA ALA A 103 2.39 -16.34 -14.71
C ALA A 103 3.15 -17.53 -14.11
N ILE A 104 2.84 -17.92 -12.88
CA ILE A 104 3.44 -19.08 -12.23
C ILE A 104 3.02 -20.37 -12.94
N ASN A 105 1.73 -20.54 -13.22
CA ASN A 105 1.18 -21.76 -13.80
C ASN A 105 1.67 -22.02 -15.23
N PHE A 106 1.77 -20.97 -16.06
CA PHE A 106 2.31 -21.08 -17.42
C PHE A 106 3.84 -21.08 -17.49
N GLY A 107 4.54 -21.12 -16.34
CA GLY A 107 6.00 -21.13 -16.30
C GLY A 107 6.65 -19.83 -16.80
N LEU A 108 5.92 -18.72 -16.78
CA LEU A 108 6.38 -17.40 -17.24
C LEU A 108 7.22 -16.70 -16.16
N ILE A 109 8.12 -17.43 -15.51
CA ILE A 109 8.97 -16.93 -14.43
C ILE A 109 10.35 -16.60 -15.00
N TYR A 110 10.61 -15.33 -15.25
CA TYR A 110 11.88 -14.85 -15.76
C TYR A 110 12.21 -13.46 -15.23
N TYR A 111 13.48 -13.09 -15.29
CA TYR A 111 13.96 -11.76 -14.94
C TYR A 111 14.45 -11.06 -16.21
N TRP A 112 13.81 -9.93 -16.55
CA TRP A 112 14.23 -9.11 -17.69
C TRP A 112 14.76 -7.76 -17.20
N ARG A 113 16.05 -7.50 -17.44
CA ARG A 113 16.72 -6.25 -17.00
C ARG A 113 16.50 -5.92 -15.51
N GLY A 114 16.40 -6.95 -14.67
CA GLY A 114 16.19 -6.81 -13.22
C GLY A 114 14.72 -6.67 -12.78
N ILE A 115 13.76 -6.74 -13.71
CA ILE A 115 12.32 -6.75 -13.42
C ILE A 115 11.84 -8.21 -13.42
N SER A 116 11.19 -8.61 -12.34
CA SER A 116 10.52 -9.90 -12.24
C SER A 116 9.28 -9.91 -13.14
N SER A 117 9.12 -10.95 -13.96
CA SER A 117 7.90 -11.16 -14.73
C SER A 117 6.67 -11.21 -13.81
N LEU A 118 6.78 -11.79 -12.61
CA LEU A 118 5.69 -11.82 -11.62
C LEU A 118 5.22 -10.41 -11.23
N ALA A 119 6.16 -9.49 -11.01
CA ALA A 119 5.83 -8.10 -10.70
C ALA A 119 5.11 -7.41 -11.88
N LEU A 120 5.52 -7.70 -13.11
CA LEU A 120 4.86 -7.19 -14.32
C LEU A 120 3.42 -7.73 -14.45
N PHE A 121 3.23 -9.04 -14.30
CA PHE A 121 1.90 -9.66 -14.35
C PHE A 121 0.99 -9.19 -13.22
N ALA A 122 1.53 -9.02 -12.01
CA ALA A 122 0.80 -8.44 -10.88
C ALA A 122 0.35 -7.00 -11.18
N PHE A 123 1.28 -6.17 -11.65
CA PHE A 123 1.01 -4.77 -11.99
C PHE A 123 -0.05 -4.65 -13.09
N LEU A 124 0.14 -5.36 -14.21
CA LEU A 124 -0.78 -5.33 -15.34
C LEU A 124 -2.15 -5.89 -14.94
N GLY A 125 -2.19 -7.01 -14.21
CA GLY A 125 -3.43 -7.59 -13.69
C GLY A 125 -4.21 -6.60 -12.83
N GLY A 126 -3.53 -5.90 -11.92
CA GLY A 126 -4.13 -4.87 -11.07
C GLY A 126 -4.66 -3.67 -11.86
N ILE A 127 -3.89 -3.14 -12.82
CA ILE A 127 -4.30 -1.99 -13.65
C ILE A 127 -5.46 -2.35 -14.58
N ILE A 128 -5.37 -3.49 -15.28
CA ILE A 128 -6.44 -3.98 -16.18
C ILE A 128 -7.73 -4.17 -15.38
N THR A 129 -7.65 -4.74 -14.19
CA THR A 129 -8.82 -4.95 -13.34
C THR A 129 -9.41 -3.64 -12.84
N SER A 130 -8.58 -2.69 -12.39
CA SER A 130 -9.06 -1.36 -12.01
C SER A 130 -9.78 -0.66 -13.16
N PHE A 131 -9.27 -0.78 -14.39
CA PHE A 131 -9.89 -0.22 -15.57
C PHE A 131 -11.21 -0.92 -15.93
N LEU A 132 -11.27 -2.24 -15.78
CA LEU A 132 -12.50 -3.03 -15.96
C LEU A 132 -13.58 -2.59 -14.96
N VAL A 133 -13.23 -2.49 -13.68
CA VAL A 133 -14.15 -2.04 -12.62
C VAL A 133 -14.65 -0.62 -12.90
N TYR A 134 -13.77 0.30 -13.27
CA TYR A 134 -14.14 1.65 -13.68
C TYR A 134 -15.11 1.65 -14.88
N SER A 135 -14.82 0.85 -15.91
CA SER A 135 -15.63 0.78 -17.13
C SER A 135 -17.03 0.23 -16.87
N LEU A 136 -17.16 -0.76 -15.99
CA LEU A 136 -18.45 -1.32 -15.57
C LEU A 136 -19.25 -0.35 -14.68
N ALA A 137 -18.56 0.42 -13.84
CA ALA A 137 -19.20 1.34 -12.91
C ALA A 137 -19.72 2.62 -13.58
N LYS A 138 -19.07 3.04 -14.68
CA LYS A 138 -19.36 4.28 -15.39
C LYS A 138 -20.73 4.23 -16.07
N THR A 139 -21.63 5.14 -15.69
CA THR A 139 -22.98 5.23 -16.25
C THR A 139 -23.25 6.66 -16.71
N LYS A 140 -23.62 6.85 -17.98
CA LYS A 140 -23.94 8.17 -18.58
C LYS A 140 -22.87 9.25 -18.32
N GLY A 141 -21.59 8.86 -18.38
CA GLY A 141 -20.46 9.77 -18.16
C GLY A 141 -20.17 10.11 -16.69
N ARG A 142 -20.94 9.59 -15.73
CA ARG A 142 -20.71 9.75 -14.29
C ARG A 142 -20.16 8.47 -13.67
N ILE A 143 -19.48 8.62 -12.54
CA ILE A 143 -18.94 7.51 -11.73
C ILE A 143 -19.64 7.53 -10.36
N PRO A 144 -20.82 6.90 -10.23
CA PRO A 144 -21.45 6.73 -8.92
C PRO A 144 -20.56 5.87 -8.01
N THR A 145 -20.36 6.31 -6.77
CA THR A 145 -19.52 5.59 -5.80
C THR A 145 -20.09 4.21 -5.44
N SER A 146 -21.43 4.08 -5.40
CA SER A 146 -22.13 2.83 -5.11
C SER A 146 -21.97 1.79 -6.22
N THR A 147 -22.08 2.20 -7.49
CA THR A 147 -21.86 1.29 -8.63
C THR A 147 -20.40 0.88 -8.72
N LEU A 148 -19.46 1.81 -8.45
CA LEU A 148 -18.03 1.50 -8.41
C LEU A 148 -17.70 0.44 -7.34
N LEU A 149 -18.27 0.58 -6.14
CA LEU A 149 -18.10 -0.39 -5.07
C LEU A 149 -18.69 -1.77 -5.45
N LEU A 150 -19.91 -1.80 -5.99
CA LEU A 150 -20.58 -3.04 -6.35
C LEU A 150 -19.87 -3.77 -7.52
N SER A 151 -19.45 -3.03 -8.55
CA SER A 151 -18.64 -3.56 -9.64
C SER A 151 -17.30 -4.10 -9.14
N GLY A 152 -16.64 -3.38 -8.24
CA GLY A 152 -15.38 -3.79 -7.62
C GLY A 152 -15.51 -5.12 -6.88
N ILE A 153 -16.52 -5.27 -6.03
CA ILE A 153 -16.80 -6.50 -5.29
C ILE A 153 -17.11 -7.66 -6.25
N ALA A 154 -17.98 -7.44 -7.25
CA ALA A 154 -18.35 -8.48 -8.21
C ALA A 154 -17.15 -8.99 -9.03
N VAL A 155 -16.33 -8.07 -9.56
CA VAL A 155 -15.12 -8.42 -10.32
C VAL A 155 -14.11 -9.13 -9.41
N SER A 156 -13.94 -8.66 -8.17
CA SER A 156 -13.01 -9.29 -7.22
C SER A 156 -13.39 -10.75 -6.94
N PHE A 157 -14.68 -11.06 -6.72
CA PHE A 157 -15.14 -12.44 -6.53
C PHE A 157 -14.95 -13.32 -7.78
N PHE A 158 -15.21 -12.77 -8.96
CA PHE A 158 -14.99 -13.47 -10.22
C PHE A 158 -13.50 -13.83 -10.41
N LEU A 159 -12.61 -12.85 -10.26
CA LEU A 159 -11.17 -13.07 -10.42
C LEU A 159 -10.59 -13.98 -9.33
N SER A 160 -11.06 -13.86 -8.08
CA SER A 160 -10.67 -14.79 -7.01
C SER A 160 -11.10 -16.23 -7.32
N SER A 161 -12.29 -16.43 -7.91
CA SER A 161 -12.73 -17.75 -8.37
C SER A 161 -11.82 -18.31 -9.47
N LEU A 162 -11.35 -17.46 -10.39
CA LEU A 162 -10.37 -17.86 -11.42
C LEU A 162 -9.01 -18.22 -10.81
N VAL A 163 -8.54 -17.47 -9.80
CA VAL A 163 -7.31 -17.81 -9.05
C VAL A 163 -7.44 -19.20 -8.42
N SER A 164 -8.58 -19.47 -7.75
CA SER A 164 -8.87 -20.79 -7.19
C SER A 164 -8.89 -21.90 -8.24
N LEU A 165 -9.49 -21.65 -9.40
CA LEU A 165 -9.50 -22.61 -10.51
C LEU A 165 -8.07 -22.91 -11.01
N VAL A 166 -7.24 -21.88 -11.21
CA VAL A 166 -5.84 -22.05 -11.64
C VAL A 166 -5.05 -22.86 -10.63
N MET A 167 -5.23 -22.62 -9.32
CA MET A 167 -4.55 -23.38 -8.27
C MET A 167 -4.97 -24.86 -8.22
N ILE A 168 -6.22 -25.19 -8.59
CA ILE A 168 -6.70 -26.58 -8.61
C ILE A 168 -6.18 -27.31 -9.86
N LEU A 169 -6.11 -26.63 -11.00
CA LEU A 169 -5.62 -27.22 -12.25
C LEU A 169 -4.12 -27.56 -12.20
N ASP A 170 -3.36 -26.90 -11.33
CA ASP A 170 -1.93 -27.15 -11.13
C ASP A 170 -1.54 -27.11 -9.65
N SER A 171 -1.71 -28.26 -9.01
CA SER A 171 -1.36 -28.45 -7.61
C SER A 171 0.15 -28.33 -7.32
N GLY A 172 1.01 -28.45 -8.35
CA GLY A 172 2.46 -28.37 -8.20
C GLY A 172 2.97 -26.99 -7.81
N ASN A 173 2.21 -25.93 -8.12
CA ASN A 173 2.59 -24.55 -7.84
C ASN A 173 1.75 -23.86 -6.76
N LEU A 174 0.83 -24.59 -6.11
CA LEU A 174 -0.08 -24.05 -5.10
C LEU A 174 0.67 -23.29 -3.99
N GLN A 175 1.75 -23.86 -3.46
CA GLN A 175 2.53 -23.22 -2.39
C GLN A 175 3.11 -21.87 -2.84
N LYS A 176 3.62 -21.76 -4.07
CA LYS A 176 4.21 -20.51 -4.58
C LYS A 176 3.17 -19.41 -4.72
N VAL A 177 2.01 -19.75 -5.29
CA VAL A 177 0.88 -18.82 -5.41
C VAL A 177 0.43 -18.39 -4.01
N PHE A 178 0.22 -19.35 -3.10
CA PHE A 178 -0.21 -19.08 -1.74
C PHE A 178 0.76 -18.15 -0.99
N TYR A 179 2.07 -18.42 -1.03
CA TYR A 179 3.07 -17.54 -0.40
C TYR A 179 3.08 -16.13 -0.99
N TRP A 180 2.89 -15.98 -2.30
CA TRP A 180 2.85 -14.65 -2.94
C TRP A 180 1.62 -13.85 -2.48
N LEU A 181 0.46 -14.50 -2.36
CA LEU A 181 -0.77 -13.88 -1.88
C LEU A 181 -0.68 -13.36 -0.44
N MET A 182 0.23 -13.92 0.38
CA MET A 182 0.41 -13.50 1.77
C MET A 182 1.27 -12.23 1.93
N GLY A 183 1.90 -11.76 0.85
CA GLY A 183 2.72 -10.57 0.83
C GLY A 183 4.06 -10.72 1.58
N SER A 184 5.15 -10.36 0.93
CA SER A 184 6.50 -10.42 1.50
C SER A 184 7.40 -9.36 0.90
N LEU A 185 8.33 -8.86 1.72
CA LEU A 185 9.39 -7.93 1.33
C LEU A 185 10.77 -8.62 1.34
N ALA A 186 10.80 -9.96 1.48
CA ALA A 186 12.04 -10.73 1.60
C ALA A 186 12.98 -10.58 0.40
N ASN A 187 12.43 -10.41 -0.81
CA ASN A 187 13.20 -10.24 -2.05
C ASN A 187 13.63 -8.80 -2.34
N GLY A 188 13.43 -7.89 -1.37
CA GLY A 188 13.66 -6.46 -1.53
C GLY A 188 15.05 -6.11 -2.06
N SER A 189 15.11 -5.61 -3.30
CA SER A 189 16.37 -5.30 -3.99
C SER A 189 16.47 -3.84 -4.43
N TRP A 190 17.69 -3.37 -4.71
CA TRP A 190 17.90 -2.02 -5.24
C TRP A 190 17.24 -1.81 -6.60
N GLN A 191 17.09 -2.87 -7.40
CA GLN A 191 16.39 -2.85 -8.67
C GLN A 191 14.90 -2.52 -8.46
N GLU A 192 14.24 -3.19 -7.52
CA GLU A 192 12.83 -2.92 -7.19
C GLU A 192 12.64 -1.51 -6.64
N VAL A 193 13.52 -1.06 -5.73
CA VAL A 193 13.48 0.30 -5.20
C VAL A 193 13.57 1.33 -6.33
N LYS A 194 14.56 1.19 -7.24
CA LYS A 194 14.73 2.10 -8.38
C LYS A 194 13.54 2.08 -9.34
N MET A 195 12.91 0.92 -9.51
CA MET A 195 11.75 0.75 -10.39
C MET A 195 10.51 1.47 -9.84
N ILE A 196 10.20 1.29 -8.54
CA ILE A 196 8.95 1.81 -7.98
C ILE A 196 9.05 3.27 -7.51
N LEU A 197 10.24 3.71 -7.08
CA LEU A 197 10.46 5.05 -6.53
C LEU A 197 9.87 6.17 -7.41
N PRO A 198 10.21 6.28 -8.71
CA PRO A 198 9.70 7.38 -9.54
C PRO A 198 8.17 7.33 -9.69
N ALA A 199 7.59 6.14 -9.85
CA ALA A 199 6.15 5.98 -10.00
C ALA A 199 5.40 6.35 -8.71
N ILE A 200 5.92 5.95 -7.54
CA ILE A 200 5.30 6.25 -6.25
C ILE A 200 5.42 7.74 -5.92
N ILE A 201 6.57 8.36 -6.16
CA ILE A 201 6.75 9.81 -5.95
C ILE A 201 5.84 10.60 -6.89
N LEU A 202 5.78 10.23 -8.18
CA LEU A 202 4.88 10.87 -9.13
C LEU A 202 3.41 10.72 -8.72
N GLY A 203 2.98 9.51 -8.35
CA GLY A 203 1.62 9.25 -7.89
C GLY A 203 1.27 10.04 -6.63
N PHE A 204 2.18 10.09 -5.66
CA PHE A 204 2.03 10.91 -4.45
C PHE A 204 1.89 12.39 -4.78
N LEU A 205 2.75 12.94 -5.65
CA LEU A 205 2.71 14.34 -6.05
C LEU A 205 1.40 14.68 -6.76
N ILE A 206 0.94 13.84 -7.69
CA ILE A 206 -0.36 14.02 -8.37
C ILE A 206 -1.48 14.12 -7.32
N VAL A 207 -1.54 13.18 -6.38
CA VAL A 207 -2.56 13.18 -5.33
C VAL A 207 -2.42 14.41 -4.41
N TYR A 208 -1.20 14.80 -4.06
CA TYR A 208 -0.93 15.96 -3.22
C TYR A 208 -1.39 17.28 -3.85
N PHE A 209 -1.20 17.46 -5.16
CA PHE A 209 -1.72 18.62 -5.88
C PHE A 209 -3.25 18.61 -5.99
N LEU A 210 -3.87 17.43 -5.98
CA LEU A 210 -5.33 17.26 -5.96
C LEU A 210 -5.94 17.28 -4.55
N ALA A 211 -5.15 17.50 -3.50
CA ALA A 211 -5.60 17.44 -2.11
C ALA A 211 -6.74 18.43 -1.79
N ASP A 212 -6.72 19.63 -2.36
CA ASP A 212 -7.79 20.61 -2.13
C ASP A 212 -9.09 20.17 -2.81
N ASN A 213 -9.00 19.56 -4.00
CA ASN A 213 -10.17 19.00 -4.67
C ASN A 213 -10.77 17.84 -3.85
N LEU A 214 -9.93 17.01 -3.22
CA LEU A 214 -10.37 15.98 -2.26
C LEU A 214 -11.11 16.60 -1.05
N ASN A 215 -10.61 17.71 -0.51
CA ASN A 215 -11.29 18.44 0.56
C ASN A 215 -12.67 18.96 0.11
N ILE A 216 -12.76 19.53 -1.09
CA ILE A 216 -14.02 20.05 -1.65
C ILE A 216 -15.01 18.90 -1.90
N LEU A 217 -14.54 17.75 -2.40
CA LEU A 217 -15.38 16.56 -2.62
C LEU A 217 -16.03 16.04 -1.33
N LEU A 218 -15.42 16.25 -0.16
CA LEU A 218 -16.03 15.89 1.14
C LEU A 218 -17.32 16.66 1.42
N LEU A 219 -17.50 17.86 0.84
CA LEU A 219 -18.72 18.67 1.00
C LEU A 219 -19.91 18.14 0.18
N GLY A 220 -19.69 17.11 -0.64
CA GLY A 220 -20.68 16.57 -1.57
C GLY A 220 -20.35 16.87 -3.03
N GLU A 221 -20.82 16.01 -3.94
CA GLU A 221 -20.53 16.14 -5.37
C GLU A 221 -21.23 17.38 -5.97
N GLU A 222 -22.46 17.67 -5.55
CA GLU A 222 -23.20 18.86 -6.00
C GLU A 222 -22.52 20.16 -5.54
N THR A 223 -22.17 20.24 -4.25
CA THR A 223 -21.45 21.39 -3.70
C THR A 223 -20.11 21.60 -4.40
N ALA A 224 -19.36 20.52 -4.64
CA ALA A 224 -18.09 20.59 -5.36
C ALA A 224 -18.25 21.12 -6.79
N TYR A 225 -19.30 20.69 -7.48
CA TYR A 225 -19.63 21.17 -8.82
C TYR A 225 -19.94 22.68 -8.82
N TYR A 226 -20.74 23.17 -7.88
CA TYR A 226 -21.04 24.61 -7.75
C TYR A 226 -19.81 25.46 -7.36
N LEU A 227 -18.82 24.86 -6.69
CA LEU A 227 -17.54 25.49 -6.37
C LEU A 227 -16.52 25.46 -7.54
N GLY A 228 -16.93 24.99 -8.72
CA GLY A 228 -16.12 25.00 -9.94
C GLY A 228 -15.21 23.78 -10.12
N VAL A 229 -15.39 22.72 -9.32
CA VAL A 229 -14.61 21.48 -9.44
C VAL A 229 -15.21 20.60 -10.55
N GLU A 230 -14.37 20.16 -11.49
CA GLU A 230 -14.76 19.16 -12.48
C GLU A 230 -14.78 17.75 -11.85
N VAL A 231 -15.81 17.47 -11.05
CA VAL A 231 -15.95 16.29 -10.17
C VAL A 231 -15.57 14.97 -10.84
N GLU A 232 -16.09 14.69 -12.04
CA GLU A 232 -15.82 13.42 -12.74
C GLU A 232 -14.37 13.29 -13.23
N ARG A 233 -13.76 14.39 -13.69
CA ARG A 233 -12.35 14.41 -14.10
C ARG A 233 -11.42 14.22 -12.91
N ILE A 234 -11.72 14.89 -11.79
CA ILE A 234 -10.96 14.74 -10.54
C ILE A 234 -11.09 13.30 -10.00
N LYS A 235 -12.30 12.73 -9.96
CA LYS A 235 -12.49 11.32 -9.58
C LYS A 235 -11.67 10.40 -10.46
N LEU A 236 -11.69 10.58 -11.77
CA LEU A 236 -10.89 9.77 -12.69
C LEU A 236 -9.38 9.88 -12.43
N LEU A 237 -8.84 11.09 -12.29
CA LEU A 237 -7.42 11.30 -12.00
C LEU A 237 -7.00 10.66 -10.67
N LEU A 238 -7.83 10.82 -9.63
CA LEU A 238 -7.60 10.21 -8.33
C LEU A 238 -7.69 8.68 -8.39
N LEU A 239 -8.67 8.12 -9.10
CA LEU A 239 -8.77 6.68 -9.32
C LEU A 239 -7.51 6.16 -10.01
N VAL A 240 -7.09 6.77 -11.11
CA VAL A 240 -5.88 6.36 -11.83
C VAL A 240 -4.63 6.44 -10.94
N ALA A 241 -4.44 7.53 -10.22
CA ALA A 241 -3.28 7.70 -9.32
C ALA A 241 -3.30 6.71 -8.14
N GLY A 242 -4.47 6.54 -7.50
CA GLY A 242 -4.67 5.61 -6.40
C GLY A 242 -4.46 4.16 -6.81
N SER A 243 -5.00 3.76 -7.96
CA SER A 243 -4.79 2.43 -8.56
C SER A 243 -3.33 2.20 -8.94
N LEU A 244 -2.66 3.19 -9.52
CA LEU A 244 -1.25 3.10 -9.87
C LEU A 244 -0.40 2.84 -8.61
N LEU A 245 -0.62 3.62 -7.55
CA LEU A 245 0.09 3.46 -6.27
C LEU A 245 -0.15 2.07 -5.67
N ALA A 246 -1.41 1.61 -5.63
CA ALA A 246 -1.76 0.30 -5.09
C ALA A 246 -1.16 -0.85 -5.93
N SER A 247 -1.26 -0.78 -7.26
CA SER A 247 -0.71 -1.78 -8.17
C SER A 247 0.82 -1.84 -8.10
N MET A 248 1.51 -0.70 -8.00
CA MET A 248 2.96 -0.66 -7.85
C MET A 248 3.42 -1.27 -6.51
N ALA A 249 2.70 -0.99 -5.43
CA ALA A 249 2.95 -1.62 -4.14
C ALA A 249 2.79 -3.15 -4.23
N VAL A 250 1.63 -3.61 -4.72
CA VAL A 250 1.32 -5.05 -4.80
C VAL A 250 2.27 -5.80 -5.73
N ALA A 251 2.74 -5.17 -6.81
CA ALA A 251 3.64 -5.78 -7.77
C ALA A 251 4.96 -6.25 -7.15
N VAL A 252 5.51 -5.50 -6.19
CA VAL A 252 6.79 -5.82 -5.54
C VAL A 252 6.64 -6.52 -4.19
N SER A 253 5.53 -6.28 -3.47
CA SER A 253 5.36 -6.79 -2.11
C SER A 253 4.36 -7.92 -1.99
N GLY A 254 3.64 -8.28 -3.06
CA GLY A 254 2.41 -9.06 -2.94
C GLY A 254 1.32 -8.29 -2.19
N ILE A 255 0.28 -8.99 -1.75
CA ILE A 255 -0.90 -8.37 -1.13
C ILE A 255 -0.61 -8.03 0.33
N ILE A 256 -0.70 -6.74 0.67
CA ILE A 256 -0.53 -6.25 2.04
C ILE A 256 -1.77 -5.47 2.44
N GLY A 257 -2.60 -6.09 3.27
CA GLY A 257 -3.82 -5.48 3.78
C GLY A 257 -3.58 -4.48 4.91
N PHE A 258 -4.64 -3.73 5.24
CA PHE A 258 -4.79 -2.86 6.41
C PHE A 258 -3.91 -1.61 6.47
N VAL A 259 -2.78 -1.54 5.77
CA VAL A 259 -1.93 -0.33 5.78
C VAL A 259 -2.70 0.88 5.23
N GLY A 260 -3.31 0.73 4.05
CA GLY A 260 -4.11 1.77 3.40
C GLY A 260 -5.39 2.14 4.13
N LEU A 261 -5.85 1.30 5.06
CA LEU A 261 -7.10 1.52 5.78
C LEU A 261 -6.85 2.09 7.18
N VAL A 262 -5.95 1.47 7.95
CA VAL A 262 -5.65 1.81 9.35
C VAL A 262 -4.90 3.14 9.46
N VAL A 263 -3.82 3.33 8.70
CA VAL A 263 -2.93 4.49 8.88
C VAL A 263 -3.65 5.81 8.56
N PRO A 264 -4.30 5.98 7.39
CA PRO A 264 -5.03 7.21 7.10
C PRO A 264 -6.14 7.50 8.10
N HIS A 265 -6.79 6.45 8.61
CA HIS A 265 -7.87 6.61 9.57
C HIS A 265 -7.36 7.09 10.93
N VAL A 266 -6.30 6.47 11.48
CA VAL A 266 -5.68 6.88 12.74
C VAL A 266 -5.20 8.32 12.67
N LEU A 267 -4.49 8.68 11.60
CA LEU A 267 -3.97 10.03 11.46
C LEU A 267 -5.07 11.06 11.26
N ARG A 268 -6.18 10.69 10.62
CA ARG A 268 -7.36 11.54 10.51
C ARG A 268 -7.99 11.83 11.88
N LEU A 269 -7.97 10.89 12.81
CA LEU A 269 -8.45 11.11 14.19
C LEU A 269 -7.55 12.08 14.98
N ILE A 270 -6.25 12.16 14.64
CA ILE A 270 -5.27 12.99 15.33
C ILE A 270 -5.17 14.40 14.71
N LEU A 271 -5.12 14.47 13.38
CA LEU A 271 -4.86 15.68 12.59
C LEU A 271 -6.13 16.32 12.01
N GLY A 272 -7.23 15.58 11.93
CA GLY A 272 -8.45 16.00 11.24
C GLY A 272 -8.49 15.60 9.75
N PRO A 273 -9.54 16.01 9.02
CA PRO A 273 -9.84 15.53 7.67
C PRO A 273 -9.12 16.29 6.55
N ASN A 274 -8.33 17.32 6.84
CA ASN A 274 -7.69 18.13 5.80
C ASN A 274 -6.63 17.33 5.04
N HIS A 275 -6.91 17.03 3.77
CA HIS A 275 -6.06 16.20 2.91
C HIS A 275 -4.66 16.77 2.67
N ARG A 276 -4.47 18.10 2.73
CA ARG A 276 -3.15 18.73 2.57
C ARG A 276 -2.13 18.29 3.63
N ILE A 277 -2.62 17.99 4.83
CA ILE A 277 -1.79 17.55 5.96
C ILE A 277 -1.91 16.03 6.13
N LEU A 278 -3.10 15.49 5.92
CA LEU A 278 -3.35 14.06 6.07
C LEU A 278 -2.55 13.22 5.06
N LEU A 279 -2.36 13.68 3.83
CA LEU A 279 -1.58 12.95 2.81
C LEU A 279 -0.11 12.75 3.21
N PRO A 280 0.69 13.80 3.48
CA PRO A 280 2.08 13.60 3.88
C PRO A 280 2.20 12.85 5.21
N ALA A 281 1.30 13.10 6.16
CA ALA A 281 1.29 12.34 7.41
C ALA A 281 1.01 10.85 7.18
N SER A 282 0.04 10.51 6.31
CA SER A 282 -0.32 9.13 6.00
C SER A 282 0.76 8.41 5.21
N ALA A 283 1.43 9.11 4.28
CA ALA A 283 2.60 8.59 3.59
C ALA A 283 3.70 8.18 4.58
N LEU A 284 4.06 9.07 5.52
CA LEU A 284 5.07 8.79 6.55
C LEU A 284 4.61 7.69 7.51
N GLY A 285 3.38 7.76 8.01
CA GLY A 285 2.81 6.74 8.90
C GLY A 285 2.77 5.36 8.27
N GLY A 286 2.49 5.29 6.96
CA GLY A 286 2.47 4.06 6.19
C GLY A 286 3.85 3.45 6.06
N ALA A 287 4.83 4.28 5.73
CA ALA A 287 6.24 3.88 5.67
C ALA A 287 6.73 3.34 7.03
N ILE A 288 6.45 4.06 8.12
CA ILE A 288 6.82 3.65 9.48
C ILE A 288 6.18 2.31 9.83
N LEU A 289 4.84 2.19 9.67
CA LEU A 289 4.12 0.97 10.01
C LEU A 289 4.73 -0.22 9.28
N LEU A 290 4.98 -0.08 7.97
CA LEU A 290 5.43 -1.21 7.17
C LEU A 290 6.89 -1.61 7.45
N ILE A 291 7.78 -0.65 7.73
CA ILE A 291 9.15 -0.92 8.21
C ILE A 291 9.10 -1.69 9.53
N VAL A 292 8.25 -1.26 10.46
CA VAL A 292 8.13 -1.89 11.78
C VAL A 292 7.58 -3.31 11.63
N THR A 293 6.49 -3.50 10.86
CA THR A 293 5.91 -4.84 10.68
C THR A 293 6.84 -5.78 9.92
N ASP A 294 7.59 -5.31 8.91
CA ASP A 294 8.62 -6.13 8.24
C ASP A 294 9.76 -6.50 9.20
N THR A 295 10.17 -5.57 10.06
CA THR A 295 11.20 -5.84 11.07
C THR A 295 10.74 -6.89 12.07
N ILE A 296 9.47 -6.85 12.48
CA ILE A 296 8.86 -7.89 13.31
C ILE A 296 8.81 -9.23 12.54
N ALA A 297 8.42 -9.21 11.27
CA ALA A 297 8.25 -10.40 10.43
C ALA A 297 9.53 -11.23 10.28
N ARG A 298 10.67 -10.57 10.13
CA ARG A 298 11.99 -11.22 10.00
C ARG A 298 12.68 -11.53 11.32
N THR A 299 12.11 -11.13 12.47
CA THR A 299 12.75 -11.33 13.79
C THR A 299 12.03 -12.30 14.70
N ILE A 300 10.69 -12.40 14.65
CA ILE A 300 9.93 -13.25 15.59
C ILE A 300 10.27 -14.74 15.47
N LEU A 301 10.39 -15.26 14.24
CA LEU A 301 10.66 -16.69 13.98
C LEU A 301 12.01 -16.95 13.31
N ALA A 302 12.98 -16.04 13.46
CA ALA A 302 14.29 -16.18 12.84
C ALA A 302 14.91 -17.56 13.15
N PRO A 303 15.43 -18.30 12.14
CA PRO A 303 15.79 -17.85 10.79
C PRO A 303 14.66 -17.87 9.75
N THR A 304 13.48 -18.40 10.08
CA THR A 304 12.33 -18.41 9.17
C THR A 304 11.62 -17.07 9.19
N GLU A 305 11.38 -16.48 8.02
CA GLU A 305 10.67 -15.20 7.92
C GLU A 305 9.17 -15.42 7.73
N LEU A 306 8.36 -14.66 8.45
CA LEU A 306 6.92 -14.64 8.24
C LEU A 306 6.54 -13.71 7.08
N PRO A 307 5.51 -14.03 6.29
CA PRO A 307 4.91 -13.07 5.37
C PRO A 307 4.37 -11.84 6.12
N VAL A 308 4.70 -10.65 5.62
CA VAL A 308 4.38 -9.37 6.27
C VAL A 308 2.87 -9.15 6.32
N GLY A 309 2.13 -9.64 5.32
CA GLY A 309 0.66 -9.53 5.28
C GLY A 309 -0.05 -10.24 6.43
N ILE A 310 0.55 -11.29 7.01
CA ILE A 310 0.02 -11.94 8.22
C ILE A 310 0.06 -10.96 9.39
N ILE A 311 1.20 -10.30 9.59
CA ILE A 311 1.43 -9.40 10.72
C ILE A 311 0.55 -8.15 10.60
N THR A 312 0.47 -7.56 9.40
CA THR A 312 -0.39 -6.39 9.19
C THR A 312 -1.87 -6.75 9.40
N ALA A 313 -2.31 -7.95 9.02
CA ALA A 313 -3.67 -8.42 9.29
C ALA A 313 -3.94 -8.67 10.78
N LEU A 314 -3.01 -9.33 11.49
CA LEU A 314 -3.11 -9.59 12.93
C LEU A 314 -3.13 -8.30 13.76
N CYS A 315 -2.45 -7.25 13.32
CA CYS A 315 -2.52 -5.94 13.97
C CYS A 315 -3.75 -5.15 13.53
N GLY A 316 -4.04 -5.13 12.23
CA GLY A 316 -5.06 -4.27 11.63
C GLY A 316 -6.49 -4.71 11.92
N ALA A 317 -6.78 -6.01 11.87
CA ALA A 317 -8.15 -6.51 12.06
C ALA A 317 -8.68 -6.26 13.48
N PRO A 318 -7.96 -6.59 14.58
CA PRO A 318 -8.42 -6.29 15.93
C PRO A 318 -8.56 -4.79 16.18
N PHE A 319 -7.62 -3.98 15.68
CA PHE A 319 -7.68 -2.53 15.78
C PHE A 319 -8.95 -1.97 15.12
N PHE A 320 -9.30 -2.49 13.94
CA PHE A 320 -10.48 -2.06 13.23
C PHE A 320 -11.78 -2.50 13.91
N ILE A 321 -11.83 -3.73 14.42
CA ILE A 321 -12.96 -4.23 15.23
C ILE A 321 -13.18 -3.35 16.46
N TYR A 322 -12.10 -2.98 17.16
CA TYR A 322 -12.16 -2.08 18.31
C TYR A 322 -12.76 -0.71 17.95
N LEU A 323 -12.34 -0.11 16.83
CA LEU A 323 -12.89 1.15 16.34
C LEU A 323 -14.38 1.07 15.98
N LEU A 324 -14.80 -0.03 15.34
CA LEU A 324 -16.19 -0.30 15.00
C LEU A 324 -17.06 -0.35 16.26
N GLN A 325 -16.59 -1.00 17.32
CA GLN A 325 -17.29 -1.05 18.60
C GLN A 325 -17.40 0.33 19.23
N LYS A 326 -16.32 1.12 19.24
CA LYS A 326 -16.34 2.48 19.82
C LYS A 326 -17.32 3.43 19.12
N ARG A 327 -17.49 3.33 17.80
CA ARG A 327 -18.44 4.18 17.05
C ARG A 327 -19.90 3.82 17.32
N LYS A 328 -20.22 2.57 17.63
CA LYS A 328 -21.58 2.16 18.03
C LYS A 328 -22.02 2.75 19.38
N VAL A 329 -21.09 3.28 20.20
CA VAL A 329 -21.38 3.84 21.53
C VAL A 329 -21.76 5.34 21.46
N LYS A 330 -21.90 5.91 20.26
CA LYS A 330 -22.52 7.23 20.05
C LYS A 330 -23.78 7.08 19.19
N PHE A 331 -24.86 6.62 19.81
CA PHE A 331 -26.22 6.86 19.31
C PHE A 331 -26.84 7.95 20.18
#